data_AF-A0A3S9SUP4-F1
#
_entry.id   AF-A0A3S9SUP4-F1
#
_cell.length_a   1.000
_cell.length_b   1.000
_cell.length_c   1.000
_cell.angle_alpha   90.00
_cell.angle_beta   90.00
_cell.angle_gamma   90.00
#
_symmetry.space_group_name_H-M   'P 1'
#
loop_
_entity.id
_entity.type
_entity.pdbx_description
1 polymer ?
#
loop_
_entity_poly.entity_id
_entity_poly.type
_entity_poly.pdbx_seq_one_letter_code
_entity_poly.pdbx_strand_id
1 'polypeptide(L)'
;MKKLKILYITSGFNHSYPHRFIDQFISTSLKSISHKTKVFQLNKDIDWQSQLFAAIEVFFPDFVFTIHGVNMSESVVQKIKNYGVKMGIWFVDDPYDIDASKQRLYSYDFVFTNEKECVSVYERYGFDKVYYLPLGVQTRYYYPENPPEKYRSDICFVGSPFPKRVEIIKFLYSRLPEMHIKIIGPHWNKHLPENADLIGYPLGPDEIRKYYNGAKINLNIHRGDTEHIVVGQNLNTEGIKAKSPNNRTFDIAACKAFQLANFRPGLKNYFDLENELITFKDKDDLVEKIIYYIDHVEERNRIATNGYKRTISQHRFENRLEKMMDIVKEHLQQEIRYLTSPQMIKQGRLVKSNKAAVYFIINGKKHLIQNVRTFNSLGFDWKDIEVFSQKEIDQIPGGVTIKIE
;
A
#
# COMPACT_ATOMS: atom_id res chain seq x y z
N MET A 1 -4.10 -12.92 -21.49
CA MET A 1 -4.52 -13.02 -20.08
C MET A 1 -5.66 -12.04 -19.80
N LYS A 2 -6.76 -12.49 -19.20
CA LYS A 2 -7.95 -11.64 -18.98
C LYS A 2 -7.68 -10.56 -17.92
N LYS A 3 -8.09 -9.33 -18.20
CA LYS A 3 -8.00 -8.21 -17.26
C LYS A 3 -9.00 -8.41 -16.12
N LEU A 4 -8.55 -8.28 -14.87
CA LEU A 4 -9.44 -8.17 -13.72
C LEU A 4 -10.15 -6.81 -13.70
N LYS A 5 -11.34 -6.80 -13.09
CA LYS A 5 -12.04 -5.59 -12.67
C LYS A 5 -11.77 -5.31 -11.20
N ILE A 6 -11.13 -4.19 -10.89
CA ILE A 6 -10.67 -3.85 -9.54
C ILE A 6 -11.40 -2.63 -9.01
N LEU A 7 -11.99 -2.73 -7.82
CA LEU A 7 -12.56 -1.59 -7.10
C LEU A 7 -11.65 -1.23 -5.92
N TYR A 8 -11.08 -0.04 -5.92
CA TYR A 8 -10.37 0.48 -4.76
C TYR A 8 -11.29 1.39 -3.94
N ILE A 9 -11.39 1.13 -2.64
CA ILE A 9 -12.12 1.97 -1.69
C ILE A 9 -11.09 2.77 -0.90
N THR A 10 -11.10 4.09 -1.03
CA THR A 10 -10.16 4.95 -0.30
C THR A 10 -10.36 4.84 1.21
N SER A 11 -9.32 5.09 2.00
CA SER A 11 -9.37 4.91 3.46
C SER A 11 -10.43 5.76 4.17
N GLY A 12 -10.80 6.91 3.60
CA GLY A 12 -11.69 7.90 4.23
C GLY A 12 -10.93 8.91 5.10
N PHE A 13 -9.60 8.85 5.13
CA PHE A 13 -8.75 9.82 5.82
C PHE A 13 -8.52 11.10 4.99
N ASN A 14 -9.59 11.77 4.59
CA ASN A 14 -9.55 12.89 3.63
C ASN A 14 -8.65 14.07 4.07
N HIS A 15 -8.41 14.23 5.38
CA HIS A 15 -7.56 15.28 5.96
C HIS A 15 -6.33 14.76 6.72
N SER A 16 -6.12 13.45 6.83
CA SER A 16 -5.00 12.91 7.61
C SER A 16 -3.72 12.88 6.78
N TYR A 17 -2.65 13.48 7.30
CA TYR A 17 -1.30 13.30 6.79
C TYR A 17 -0.63 12.10 7.49
N PRO A 18 0.07 11.19 6.78
CA PRO A 18 0.29 11.16 5.33
C PRO A 18 -0.77 10.36 4.54
N HIS A 19 -1.73 9.72 5.22
CA HIS A 19 -2.65 8.73 4.65
C HIS A 19 -3.41 9.19 3.40
N ARG A 20 -3.85 10.45 3.35
CA ARG A 20 -4.54 11.02 2.18
C ARG A 20 -3.70 10.92 0.90
N PHE A 21 -2.38 11.04 1.03
CA PHE A 21 -1.48 10.95 -0.11
C PHE A 21 -1.27 9.51 -0.57
N ILE A 22 -1.28 8.53 0.34
CA ILE A 22 -1.23 7.11 -0.04
C ILE A 22 -2.47 6.75 -0.88
N ASP A 23 -3.66 7.16 -0.43
CA ASP A 23 -4.90 7.02 -1.22
C ASP A 23 -4.77 7.66 -2.61
N GLN A 24 -4.25 8.90 -2.67
CA GLN A 24 -4.06 9.63 -3.91
C GLN A 24 -3.04 8.95 -4.84
N PHE A 25 -1.97 8.38 -4.28
CA PHE A 25 -0.94 7.67 -5.03
C PHE A 25 -1.48 6.37 -5.60
N ILE A 26 -2.19 5.56 -4.81
CA ILE A 26 -2.86 4.34 -5.27
C ILE A 26 -3.88 4.69 -6.36
N SER A 27 -4.75 5.66 -6.12
CA SER A 27 -5.79 6.09 -7.07
C SER A 27 -5.22 6.61 -8.39
N THR A 28 -4.08 7.30 -8.35
CA THR A 28 -3.37 7.74 -9.56
C THR A 28 -2.79 6.55 -10.31
N SER A 29 -2.14 5.63 -9.59
CA SER A 29 -1.45 4.47 -10.17
C SER A 29 -2.41 3.46 -10.79
N LEU A 30 -3.60 3.28 -10.21
CA LEU A 30 -4.65 2.40 -10.73
C LEU A 30 -5.12 2.78 -12.14
N LYS A 31 -4.90 4.02 -12.58
CA LYS A 31 -5.24 4.46 -13.95
C LYS A 31 -4.27 3.92 -15.00
N SER A 32 -3.09 3.50 -14.59
CA SER A 32 -1.97 3.11 -15.47
C SER A 32 -1.69 1.61 -15.49
N ILE A 33 -2.35 0.83 -14.64
CA ILE A 33 -2.18 -0.63 -14.62
C ILE A 33 -2.96 -1.31 -15.75
N SER A 34 -2.58 -2.55 -16.07
CA SER A 34 -3.13 -3.33 -17.17
C SER A 34 -4.60 -3.74 -16.98
N HIS A 35 -5.15 -3.57 -15.77
CA HIS A 35 -6.49 -4.00 -15.36
C HIS A 35 -7.57 -2.91 -15.51
N LYS A 36 -8.85 -3.32 -15.50
CA LYS A 36 -9.96 -2.35 -15.48
C LYS A 36 -10.17 -1.92 -14.04
N THR A 37 -10.00 -0.64 -13.73
CA THR A 37 -10.06 -0.14 -12.36
C THR A 37 -11.19 0.87 -12.16
N LYS A 38 -11.68 0.95 -10.93
CA LYS A 38 -12.56 2.01 -10.44
C LYS A 38 -12.13 2.39 -9.04
N VAL A 39 -12.14 3.69 -8.74
CA VAL A 39 -11.88 4.22 -7.40
C VAL A 39 -13.21 4.70 -6.83
N PHE A 40 -13.52 4.27 -5.62
CA PHE A 40 -14.63 4.75 -4.82
C PHE A 40 -14.08 5.62 -3.69
N GLN A 41 -14.39 6.92 -3.72
CA GLN A 41 -14.01 7.84 -2.67
C GLN A 41 -14.97 7.66 -1.48
N LEU A 42 -14.46 7.17 -0.36
CA LEU A 42 -15.23 7.04 0.87
C LEU A 42 -15.44 8.44 1.48
N ASN A 43 -16.70 8.84 1.61
CA ASN A 43 -17.11 10.07 2.28
C ASN A 43 -18.19 9.76 3.32
N LYS A 44 -17.88 9.94 4.61
CA LYS A 44 -18.81 9.63 5.70
C LYS A 44 -19.94 10.65 5.87
N ASP A 45 -19.86 11.80 5.20
CA ASP A 45 -20.86 12.87 5.30
C ASP A 45 -22.09 12.64 4.41
N ILE A 46 -22.08 11.57 3.62
CA ILE A 46 -23.16 11.17 2.72
C ILE A 46 -23.51 9.68 2.94
N ASP A 47 -24.59 9.21 2.32
CA ASP A 47 -24.93 7.78 2.28
C ASP A 47 -23.97 7.00 1.34
N TRP A 48 -22.73 6.86 1.78
CA TRP A 48 -21.68 6.21 1.00
C TRP A 48 -21.89 4.70 0.88
N GLN A 49 -22.59 4.06 1.82
CA GLN A 49 -22.81 2.61 1.77
C GLN A 49 -23.73 2.24 0.60
N SER A 50 -24.88 2.92 0.47
CA SER A 50 -25.78 2.68 -0.66
C SER A 50 -25.10 2.97 -2.00
N GLN A 51 -24.33 4.05 -2.08
CA GLN A 51 -23.55 4.39 -3.28
C GLN A 51 -22.46 3.36 -3.59
N LEU A 52 -21.79 2.83 -2.57
CA LEU A 52 -20.79 1.78 -2.72
C LEU A 52 -21.40 0.49 -3.26
N PHE A 53 -22.52 0.04 -2.70
CA PHE A 53 -23.20 -1.17 -3.15
C PHE A 53 -23.73 -1.01 -4.58
N ALA A 54 -24.33 0.13 -4.92
CA ALA A 54 -24.70 0.45 -6.30
C ALA A 54 -23.48 0.46 -7.24
N ALA A 55 -22.34 1.01 -6.79
CA ALA A 55 -21.11 1.00 -7.58
C ALA A 55 -20.58 -0.42 -7.82
N ILE A 56 -20.69 -1.32 -6.84
CA ILE A 56 -20.32 -2.74 -6.95
C ILE A 56 -21.23 -3.46 -7.93
N GLU A 57 -22.54 -3.26 -7.85
CA GLU A 57 -23.51 -3.86 -8.78
C GLU A 57 -23.27 -3.43 -10.23
N VAL A 58 -23.03 -2.14 -10.45
CA VAL A 58 -22.81 -1.59 -11.80
C VAL A 58 -21.44 -1.98 -12.35
N PHE A 59 -20.39 -1.89 -11.53
CA PHE A 59 -19.02 -2.16 -12.00
C PHE A 59 -18.74 -3.66 -12.12
N PHE A 60 -19.34 -4.45 -11.22
CA PHE A 60 -19.18 -5.89 -11.08
C PHE A 60 -17.70 -6.29 -10.95
N PRO A 61 -17.01 -5.87 -9.85
CA PRO A 61 -15.58 -6.13 -9.65
C PRO A 61 -15.27 -7.61 -9.40
N ASP A 62 -14.08 -8.04 -9.82
CA ASP A 62 -13.49 -9.33 -9.45
C ASP A 62 -12.79 -9.27 -8.08
N PHE A 63 -12.28 -8.08 -7.71
CA PHE A 63 -11.58 -7.84 -6.46
C PHE A 63 -11.84 -6.41 -5.97
N VAL A 64 -12.04 -6.28 -4.66
CA VAL A 64 -12.16 -4.99 -3.97
C VAL A 64 -11.08 -4.91 -2.90
N PHE A 65 -10.42 -3.76 -2.75
CA PHE A 65 -9.48 -3.57 -1.65
C PHE A 65 -9.47 -2.16 -1.08
N THR A 66 -8.93 -2.03 0.13
CA THR A 66 -8.75 -0.76 0.85
C THR A 66 -7.44 -0.75 1.65
N ILE A 67 -6.98 0.42 2.07
CA ILE A 67 -5.86 0.56 3.01
C ILE A 67 -6.37 0.82 4.45
N HIS A 68 -5.66 0.32 5.45
CA HIS A 68 -5.99 0.34 6.90
C HIS A 68 -7.30 -0.33 7.34
N GLY A 69 -8.39 -0.21 6.58
CA GLY A 69 -9.71 -0.77 6.89
C GLY A 69 -10.43 -0.10 8.07
N VAL A 70 -9.92 1.02 8.61
CA VAL A 70 -10.49 1.70 9.80
C VAL A 70 -11.96 2.10 9.61
N ASN A 71 -12.31 2.51 8.40
CA ASN A 71 -13.66 2.99 8.07
C ASN A 71 -14.55 1.90 7.43
N MET A 72 -14.10 0.64 7.45
CA MET A 72 -14.80 -0.51 6.89
C MET A 72 -15.20 -1.47 8.00
N SER A 73 -16.45 -1.40 8.46
CA SER A 73 -16.97 -2.34 9.46
C SER A 73 -17.07 -3.76 8.89
N GLU A 74 -17.01 -4.77 9.76
CA GLU A 74 -17.20 -6.17 9.39
C GLU A 74 -18.50 -6.41 8.63
N SER A 75 -19.60 -5.79 9.05
CA SER A 75 -20.90 -5.87 8.38
C SER A 75 -20.87 -5.36 6.93
N VAL A 76 -20.15 -4.26 6.66
CA VAL A 76 -19.97 -3.73 5.31
C VAL A 76 -19.11 -4.68 4.48
N VAL A 77 -17.99 -5.16 5.03
CA VAL A 77 -17.10 -6.10 4.33
C VAL A 77 -17.85 -7.39 3.97
N GLN A 78 -18.62 -7.95 4.90
CA GLN A 78 -19.42 -9.14 4.67
C GLN A 78 -20.51 -8.90 3.61
N LYS A 79 -21.16 -7.73 3.63
CA LYS A 79 -22.14 -7.37 2.61
C LYS A 79 -21.51 -7.24 1.22
N ILE A 80 -20.29 -6.71 1.10
CA ILE A 80 -19.54 -6.69 -0.17
C ILE A 80 -19.23 -8.12 -0.63
N LYS A 81 -18.75 -8.98 0.27
CA LYS A 81 -18.44 -10.38 -0.04
C LYS A 81 -19.67 -11.17 -0.51
N ASN A 82 -20.87 -10.84 -0.03
CA ASN A 82 -22.12 -11.43 -0.48
C ASN A 82 -22.48 -11.10 -1.95
N TYR A 83 -21.80 -10.13 -2.59
CA TYR A 83 -21.87 -9.94 -4.04
C TYR A 83 -21.00 -10.94 -4.83
N GLY A 84 -20.29 -11.85 -4.15
CA GLY A 84 -19.39 -12.82 -4.78
C GLY A 84 -18.00 -12.26 -5.11
N VAL A 85 -17.62 -11.14 -4.49
CA VAL A 85 -16.35 -10.45 -4.73
C VAL A 85 -15.37 -10.75 -3.60
N LYS A 86 -14.08 -10.90 -3.93
CA LYS A 86 -13.02 -11.02 -2.92
C LYS A 86 -12.62 -9.66 -2.38
N MET A 87 -12.39 -9.60 -1.08
CA MET A 87 -11.98 -8.39 -0.35
C MET A 87 -10.53 -8.50 0.11
N GLY A 88 -9.74 -7.47 -0.17
CA GLY A 88 -8.37 -7.31 0.33
C GLY A 88 -8.21 -6.11 1.26
N ILE A 89 -7.29 -6.22 2.20
CA ILE A 89 -6.83 -5.10 3.03
C ILE A 89 -5.32 -4.95 2.88
N TRP A 90 -4.85 -3.70 2.78
CA TRP A 90 -3.43 -3.38 2.79
C TRP A 90 -3.09 -2.52 4.01
N PHE A 91 -2.37 -3.10 4.96
CA PHE A 91 -1.83 -2.37 6.12
C PHE A 91 -0.54 -1.65 5.72
N VAL A 92 -0.50 -0.35 6.02
CA VAL A 92 0.58 0.55 5.59
C VAL A 92 1.34 1.20 6.75
N ASP A 93 0.90 0.95 7.99
CA ASP A 93 1.56 1.40 9.23
C ASP A 93 2.14 0.26 10.05
N ASP A 94 2.09 -0.98 9.54
CA ASP A 94 2.74 -2.09 10.20
C ASP A 94 4.26 -1.84 10.25
N PRO A 95 4.97 -2.29 11.32
CA PRO A 95 4.45 -3.03 12.46
C PRO A 95 3.88 -2.14 13.57
N TYR A 96 3.89 -0.82 13.40
CA TYR A 96 3.63 0.13 14.47
C TYR A 96 2.19 0.12 14.98
N ASP A 97 1.26 -0.33 14.14
CA ASP A 97 -0.18 -0.41 14.39
C ASP A 97 -0.70 -1.86 14.33
N ILE A 98 0.20 -2.85 14.45
CA ILE A 98 -0.11 -4.27 14.23
C ILE A 98 -1.25 -4.77 15.14
N ASP A 99 -1.36 -4.28 16.37
CA ASP A 99 -2.42 -4.72 17.28
C ASP A 99 -3.81 -4.28 16.80
N ALA A 100 -3.91 -3.08 16.22
CA ALA A 100 -5.13 -2.61 15.57
C ALA A 100 -5.35 -3.32 14.21
N SER A 101 -4.28 -3.62 13.47
CA SER A 101 -4.34 -4.40 12.23
C SER A 101 -4.91 -5.80 12.47
N LYS A 102 -4.48 -6.50 13.53
CA LYS A 102 -4.93 -7.85 13.90
C LYS A 102 -6.44 -7.97 14.07
N GLN A 103 -7.06 -6.97 14.70
CA GLN A 103 -8.51 -6.97 14.95
C GLN A 103 -9.35 -6.97 13.66
N ARG A 104 -8.77 -6.51 12.54
CA ARG A 104 -9.48 -6.38 11.26
C ARG A 104 -9.28 -7.56 10.32
N LEU A 105 -8.32 -8.44 10.58
CA LEU A 105 -7.89 -9.49 9.64
C LEU A 105 -9.05 -10.39 9.21
N TYR A 106 -9.89 -10.84 10.15
CA TYR A 106 -10.89 -11.91 9.95
C TYR A 106 -11.98 -11.57 8.92
N SER A 107 -12.18 -10.29 8.63
CA SER A 107 -13.19 -9.83 7.67
C SER A 107 -12.75 -10.00 6.21
N TYR A 108 -11.44 -10.07 5.93
CA TYR A 108 -10.88 -9.99 4.58
C TYR A 108 -10.40 -11.34 4.03
N ASP A 109 -10.40 -11.49 2.70
CA ASP A 109 -9.93 -12.69 2.01
C ASP A 109 -8.42 -12.62 1.70
N PHE A 110 -7.86 -11.41 1.59
CA PHE A 110 -6.44 -11.17 1.35
C PHE A 110 -5.91 -10.10 2.28
N VAL A 111 -4.74 -10.32 2.86
CA VAL A 111 -4.03 -9.35 3.69
C VAL A 111 -2.70 -9.02 3.04
N PHE A 112 -2.45 -7.73 2.82
CA PHE A 112 -1.17 -7.20 2.38
C PHE A 112 -0.60 -6.34 3.51
N THR A 113 0.71 -6.42 3.73
CA THR A 113 1.39 -5.61 4.76
C THR A 113 2.67 -5.00 4.24
N ASN A 114 2.93 -3.75 4.61
CA ASN A 114 4.17 -3.04 4.29
C ASN A 114 5.37 -3.51 5.10
N GLU A 115 5.19 -4.39 6.09
CA GLU A 115 6.28 -4.93 6.93
C GLU A 115 6.40 -6.45 6.79
N LYS A 116 7.58 -6.91 6.39
CA LYS A 116 7.87 -8.32 6.12
C LYS A 116 7.69 -9.19 7.36
N GLU A 117 8.09 -8.70 8.52
CA GLU A 117 7.99 -9.46 9.77
C GLU A 117 6.54 -9.73 10.17
N CYS A 118 5.61 -8.85 9.81
CA CYS A 118 4.19 -9.00 10.11
C CYS A 118 3.53 -10.16 9.36
N VAL A 119 4.10 -10.61 8.23
CA VAL A 119 3.55 -11.77 7.48
C VAL A 119 3.51 -13.00 8.38
N SER A 120 4.65 -13.36 8.97
CA SER A 120 4.74 -14.51 9.87
C SER A 120 3.88 -14.36 11.13
N VAL A 121 3.65 -13.12 11.58
CA VAL A 121 2.76 -12.86 12.70
C VAL A 121 1.34 -13.20 12.30
N TYR A 122 0.82 -12.65 11.21
CA TYR A 122 -0.54 -12.91 10.76
C TYR A 122 -0.79 -14.38 10.41
N GLU A 123 0.19 -15.08 9.84
CA GLU A 123 0.12 -16.55 9.61
C GLU A 123 -0.06 -17.32 10.93
N ARG A 124 0.69 -16.96 12.00
CA ARG A 124 0.50 -17.57 13.33
C ARG A 124 -0.86 -17.31 13.95
N TYR A 125 -1.56 -16.26 13.50
CA TYR A 125 -2.95 -15.96 13.88
C TYR A 125 -3.98 -16.65 12.99
N GLY A 126 -3.58 -17.60 12.15
CA GLY A 126 -4.47 -18.43 11.34
C GLY A 126 -4.89 -17.82 10.00
N PHE A 127 -4.12 -16.86 9.48
CA PHE A 127 -4.37 -16.28 8.17
C PHE A 127 -3.42 -16.82 7.11
N ASP A 128 -3.97 -17.54 6.13
CA ASP A 128 -3.15 -18.19 5.10
C ASP A 128 -2.83 -17.28 3.91
N LYS A 129 -3.63 -16.24 3.68
CA LYS A 129 -3.52 -15.35 2.50
C LYS A 129 -2.91 -14.00 2.85
N VAL A 130 -1.71 -14.05 3.43
CA VAL A 130 -0.96 -12.89 3.88
C VAL A 130 0.26 -12.67 2.99
N TYR A 131 0.45 -11.44 2.51
CA TYR A 131 1.51 -11.11 1.56
C TYR A 131 2.27 -9.86 1.97
N TYR A 132 3.60 -9.97 1.93
CA TYR A 132 4.46 -8.80 2.03
C TYR A 132 4.37 -7.95 0.75
N LEU A 133 3.90 -6.72 0.92
CA LEU A 133 3.80 -5.72 -0.13
C LEU A 133 4.23 -4.34 0.43
N PRO A 134 5.50 -3.94 0.26
CA PRO A 134 5.94 -2.62 0.66
C PRO A 134 5.22 -1.56 -0.18
N LEU A 135 5.18 -0.33 0.31
CA LEU A 135 4.74 0.81 -0.48
C LEU A 135 5.68 1.06 -1.68
N GLY A 136 5.36 2.09 -2.46
CA GLY A 136 6.18 2.54 -3.58
C GLY A 136 6.12 4.05 -3.73
N VAL A 137 6.66 4.54 -4.84
CA VAL A 137 6.59 5.96 -5.18
C VAL A 137 5.57 6.22 -6.29
N GLN A 138 4.98 7.41 -6.31
CA GLN A 138 4.19 7.88 -7.45
C GLN A 138 4.95 9.00 -8.18
N THR A 139 5.41 8.68 -9.38
CA THR A 139 6.34 9.50 -10.18
C THR A 139 5.70 10.77 -10.74
N ARG A 140 4.37 10.88 -10.70
CA ARG A 140 3.67 12.15 -10.96
C ARG A 140 3.97 13.21 -9.88
N TYR A 141 4.23 12.79 -8.64
CA TYR A 141 4.44 13.71 -7.51
C TYR A 141 5.91 13.83 -7.12
N TYR A 142 6.72 12.79 -7.32
CA TYR A 142 8.15 12.79 -7.05
C TYR A 142 8.92 12.50 -8.33
N TYR A 143 9.67 13.49 -8.79
CA TYR A 143 10.46 13.43 -10.02
C TYR A 143 11.64 14.42 -9.92
N PRO A 144 12.67 14.25 -10.76
CA PRO A 144 13.81 15.17 -10.78
C PRO A 144 13.39 16.53 -11.34
N GLU A 145 13.73 17.61 -10.65
CA GLU A 145 13.58 18.99 -11.13
C GLU A 145 14.73 19.85 -10.61
N ASN A 146 14.96 21.03 -11.19
CA ASN A 146 15.89 22.02 -10.64
C ASN A 146 15.09 23.09 -9.87
N PRO A 147 15.02 23.01 -8.53
CA PRO A 147 14.19 23.92 -7.75
C PRO A 147 14.87 25.30 -7.58
N PRO A 148 14.10 26.36 -7.29
CA PRO A 148 14.65 27.67 -6.93
C PRO A 148 15.57 27.63 -5.70
N GLU A 149 16.42 28.66 -5.57
CA GLU A 149 17.45 28.74 -4.53
C GLU A 149 16.92 28.56 -3.10
N LYS A 150 15.71 29.05 -2.81
CA LYS A 150 15.06 28.91 -1.49
C LYS A 150 14.86 27.47 -1.00
N TYR A 151 14.93 26.48 -1.89
CA TYR A 151 14.80 25.05 -1.57
C TYR A 151 16.15 24.37 -1.33
N ARG A 152 17.27 25.05 -1.57
CA ARG A 152 18.60 24.47 -1.40
C ARG A 152 18.97 24.37 0.07
N SER A 153 19.72 23.31 0.38
CA SER A 153 20.29 23.04 1.71
C SER A 153 21.45 22.07 1.60
N ASP A 154 22.33 22.07 2.59
CA ASP A 154 23.37 21.03 2.71
C ASP A 154 22.72 19.70 3.11
N ILE A 155 21.85 19.76 4.12
CA ILE A 155 21.16 18.59 4.67
C ILE A 155 19.67 18.90 4.77
N CYS A 156 18.82 18.01 4.23
CA CYS A 156 17.37 18.10 4.40
C CYS A 156 16.83 16.86 5.11
N PHE A 157 16.01 17.08 6.15
CA PHE A 157 15.22 16.03 6.80
C PHE A 157 13.73 16.38 6.79
N VAL A 158 12.89 15.45 6.33
CA VAL A 158 11.43 15.60 6.30
C VAL A 158 10.77 14.53 7.15
N GLY A 159 10.07 14.86 8.23
CA GLY A 159 9.32 13.89 9.04
C GLY A 159 9.01 14.38 10.45
N SER A 160 8.35 13.57 11.27
CA SER A 160 8.00 13.91 12.66
C SER A 160 9.15 13.66 13.66
N PRO A 161 9.22 14.42 14.77
CA PRO A 161 10.27 14.37 15.78
C PRO A 161 10.11 13.18 16.75
N PHE A 162 10.23 11.96 16.22
CA PHE A 162 10.36 10.80 17.11
C PHE A 162 11.67 10.85 17.91
N PRO A 163 11.73 10.29 19.13
CA PRO A 163 12.89 10.40 20.02
C PRO A 163 14.25 10.17 19.35
N LYS A 164 14.42 9.09 18.58
CA LYS A 164 15.68 8.79 17.87
C LYS A 164 16.04 9.84 16.82
N ARG A 165 15.03 10.41 16.16
CA ARG A 165 15.23 11.49 15.17
C ARG A 165 15.65 12.77 15.87
N VAL A 166 15.01 13.12 16.98
CA VAL A 166 15.37 14.31 17.78
C VAL A 166 16.83 14.20 18.24
N GLU A 167 17.21 13.03 18.75
CA GLU A 167 18.57 12.76 19.20
C GLU A 167 19.61 12.95 18.09
N ILE A 168 19.35 12.39 16.90
CA ILE A 168 20.25 12.53 15.73
C ILE A 168 20.31 13.99 15.25
N ILE A 169 19.16 14.66 15.09
CA ILE A 169 19.15 16.03 14.59
C ILE A 169 19.87 16.98 15.57
N LYS A 170 19.63 16.87 16.88
CA LYS A 170 20.36 17.67 17.88
C LYS A 170 21.87 17.41 17.83
N PHE A 171 22.26 16.16 17.63
CA PHE A 171 23.68 15.81 17.47
C PHE A 171 24.28 16.50 16.24
N LEU A 172 23.59 16.50 15.09
CA LEU A 172 24.06 17.19 13.89
C LEU A 172 24.22 18.70 14.10
N TYR A 173 23.24 19.38 14.71
CA TYR A 173 23.37 20.80 15.06
C TYR A 173 24.60 21.09 15.95
N SER A 174 24.93 20.18 16.88
CA SER A 174 26.10 20.35 17.75
C SER A 174 27.44 20.09 17.05
N ARG A 175 27.48 19.17 16.09
CA ARG A 175 28.71 18.71 15.43
C ARG A 175 29.02 19.44 14.14
N LEU A 176 28.01 19.99 13.49
CA LEU A 176 28.09 20.64 12.19
C LEU A 176 27.39 22.01 12.21
N PRO A 177 27.83 22.95 13.08
CA PRO A 177 27.13 24.23 13.28
C PRO A 177 27.11 25.12 12.03
N GLU A 178 28.06 24.93 11.12
CA GLU A 178 28.18 25.70 9.86
C GLU A 178 27.31 25.16 8.71
N MET A 179 26.74 23.96 8.87
CA MET A 179 25.96 23.32 7.79
C MET A 179 24.53 23.88 7.76
N HIS A 180 24.04 24.14 6.55
CA HIS A 180 22.64 24.53 6.36
C HIS A 180 21.72 23.30 6.46
N ILE A 181 21.17 23.06 7.65
CA ILE A 181 20.28 21.93 7.96
C ILE A 181 18.81 22.37 7.89
N LYS A 182 18.11 21.99 6.82
CA LYS A 182 16.67 22.19 6.67
C LYS A 182 15.88 21.05 7.33
N ILE A 183 14.97 21.41 8.25
CA ILE A 183 14.04 20.47 8.89
C ILE A 183 12.61 20.79 8.46
N ILE A 184 11.83 19.75 8.10
CA ILE A 184 10.44 19.90 7.67
C ILE A 184 9.58 18.88 8.40
N GLY A 185 8.57 19.35 9.12
CA GLY A 185 7.57 18.50 9.75
C GLY A 185 6.96 19.13 11.00
N PRO A 186 5.83 18.58 11.47
CA PRO A 186 5.14 19.12 12.64
C PRO A 186 5.96 18.92 13.92
N HIS A 187 5.76 19.83 14.89
CA HIS A 187 6.22 19.73 16.29
C HIS A 187 7.74 19.82 16.55
N TRP A 188 8.57 20.00 15.52
CA TRP A 188 10.02 20.18 15.69
C TRP A 188 10.41 21.44 16.47
N ASN A 189 9.55 22.46 16.49
CA ASN A 189 9.78 23.71 17.21
C ASN A 189 9.98 23.52 18.73
N LYS A 190 9.54 22.38 19.29
CA LYS A 190 9.76 22.03 20.71
C LYS A 190 11.14 21.42 20.99
N HIS A 191 11.89 21.08 19.94
CA HIS A 191 13.11 20.27 20.05
C HIS A 191 14.34 20.95 19.47
N LEU A 192 14.17 22.05 18.72
CA LEU A 192 15.23 22.77 18.02
C LEU A 192 15.36 24.19 18.56
N PRO A 193 16.53 24.83 18.42
CA PRO A 193 16.71 26.23 18.79
C PRO A 193 15.85 27.15 17.90
N GLU A 194 15.57 28.37 18.37
CA GLU A 194 14.69 29.33 17.67
C GLU A 194 15.19 29.72 16.28
N ASN A 195 16.51 29.72 16.07
CA ASN A 195 17.15 30.05 14.80
C ASN A 195 17.30 28.84 13.85
N ALA A 196 16.76 27.66 14.20
CA ALA A 196 16.79 26.50 13.33
C ALA A 196 16.03 26.76 12.02
N ASP A 197 16.57 26.31 10.88
CA ASP A 197 15.85 26.41 9.61
C ASP A 197 14.75 25.33 9.54
N LEU A 198 13.57 25.72 10.02
CA LEU A 198 12.45 24.83 10.28
C LEU A 198 11.19 25.26 9.53
N ILE A 199 10.58 24.30 8.82
CA ILE A 199 9.17 24.34 8.42
C ILE A 199 8.37 23.45 9.37
N GLY A 200 7.75 24.07 10.38
CA GLY A 200 7.11 23.39 11.51
C GLY A 200 5.74 22.75 11.26
N TYR A 201 5.37 22.50 10.00
CA TYR A 201 4.08 21.96 9.59
C TYR A 201 4.24 20.96 8.43
N PRO A 202 3.31 20.01 8.23
CA PRO A 202 3.41 19.05 7.14
C PRO A 202 3.23 19.72 5.78
N LEU A 203 4.07 19.36 4.81
CA LEU A 203 3.99 19.81 3.43
C LEU A 203 3.41 18.72 2.52
N GLY A 204 2.81 19.14 1.41
CA GLY A 204 2.37 18.23 0.35
C GLY A 204 3.55 17.73 -0.52
N PRO A 205 3.37 16.62 -1.27
CA PRO A 205 4.39 16.06 -2.15
C PRO A 205 5.02 17.08 -3.11
N ASP A 206 4.21 18.00 -3.64
CA ASP A 206 4.68 19.00 -4.61
C ASP A 206 5.71 19.99 -4.03
N GLU A 207 5.61 20.31 -2.74
CA GLU A 207 6.61 21.15 -2.07
C GLU A 207 7.76 20.31 -1.52
N ILE A 208 7.47 19.13 -0.96
CA ILE A 208 8.51 18.21 -0.44
C ILE A 208 9.50 17.83 -1.54
N ARG A 209 9.02 17.52 -2.75
CA ARG A 209 9.86 17.16 -3.90
C ARG A 209 10.93 18.23 -4.17
N LYS A 210 10.57 19.52 -4.08
CA LYS A 210 11.51 20.62 -4.33
C LYS A 210 12.63 20.66 -3.30
N TYR A 211 12.32 20.43 -2.03
CA TYR A 211 13.35 20.30 -0.99
C TYR A 211 14.25 19.07 -1.20
N TYR A 212 13.67 17.93 -1.61
CA TYR A 212 14.47 16.76 -1.94
C TYR A 212 15.44 17.01 -3.09
N ASN A 213 14.99 17.68 -4.16
CA ASN A 213 15.83 18.04 -5.30
C ASN A 213 16.88 19.13 -4.97
N GLY A 214 16.57 20.01 -4.01
CA GLY A 214 17.45 21.13 -3.63
C GLY A 214 18.55 20.77 -2.64
N ALA A 215 18.36 19.71 -1.86
CA ALA A 215 19.31 19.29 -0.84
C ALA A 215 20.52 18.54 -1.43
N LYS A 216 21.72 18.83 -0.94
CA LYS A 216 22.93 18.04 -1.27
C LYS A 216 22.84 16.63 -0.68
N ILE A 217 22.35 16.50 0.55
CA ILE A 217 22.14 15.24 1.26
C ILE A 217 20.73 15.19 1.85
N ASN A 218 19.92 14.22 1.40
CA ASN A 218 18.64 13.92 2.03
C ASN A 218 18.81 12.89 3.13
N LEU A 219 18.57 13.29 4.38
CA LEU A 219 18.70 12.43 5.54
C LEU A 219 17.43 11.57 5.70
N ASN A 220 17.58 10.26 5.65
CA ASN A 220 16.46 9.31 5.77
C ASN A 220 16.54 8.49 7.06
N ILE A 221 16.00 9.05 8.15
CA ILE A 221 15.90 8.37 9.44
C ILE A 221 14.57 7.62 9.54
N HIS A 222 14.65 6.29 9.58
CA HIS A 222 13.56 5.38 9.89
C HIS A 222 13.09 5.56 11.33
N ARG A 223 11.81 5.28 11.55
CA ARG A 223 11.21 5.25 12.90
C ARG A 223 11.79 4.06 13.67
N GLY A 224 12.13 4.28 14.94
CA GLY A 224 12.60 3.23 15.85
C GLY A 224 11.51 2.19 16.14
N ASP A 225 11.91 1.00 16.56
CA ASP A 225 10.99 -0.15 16.71
C ASP A 225 9.91 0.04 17.77
N THR A 226 10.19 0.85 18.79
CA THR A 226 9.31 1.09 19.95
C THR A 226 8.66 2.47 19.92
N GLU A 227 8.81 3.22 18.83
CA GLU A 227 8.25 4.57 18.72
C GLU A 227 6.81 4.49 18.22
N HIS A 228 5.85 5.14 18.91
CA HIS A 228 4.43 5.17 18.56
C HIS A 228 3.97 6.56 18.11
N ILE A 229 3.04 6.66 17.14
CA ILE A 229 2.48 7.94 16.67
C ILE A 229 1.71 8.60 17.81
N VAL A 230 0.96 7.81 18.56
CA VAL A 230 0.25 8.26 19.76
C VAL A 230 1.13 7.99 20.97
N VAL A 231 1.60 9.07 21.59
CA VAL A 231 2.38 9.00 22.85
C VAL A 231 1.51 8.30 23.90
N GLY A 232 2.03 7.23 24.49
CA GLY A 232 1.34 6.44 25.53
C GLY A 232 0.46 5.30 25.03
N GLN A 233 0.32 5.09 23.71
CA GLN A 233 -0.32 3.88 23.17
C GLN A 233 0.73 2.99 22.51
N ASN A 234 0.97 1.82 23.08
CA ASN A 234 1.72 0.77 22.41
C ASN A 234 0.76 -0.04 21.54
N LEU A 235 0.76 0.21 20.22
CA LEU A 235 -0.01 -0.55 19.22
C LEU A 235 0.81 -1.68 18.57
N ASN A 236 1.94 -2.04 19.20
CA ASN A 236 2.83 -3.14 18.84
C ASN A 236 3.30 -3.85 20.13
N THR A 237 2.35 -4.41 20.88
CA THR A 237 2.58 -5.06 22.18
C THR A 237 3.54 -6.25 22.12
N GLU A 238 3.60 -6.95 20.98
CA GLU A 238 4.57 -8.04 20.74
C GLU A 238 5.99 -7.55 20.38
N GLY A 239 6.19 -6.24 20.24
CA GLY A 239 7.51 -5.67 19.97
C GLY A 239 8.09 -6.06 18.61
N ILE A 240 7.23 -6.25 17.60
CA ILE A 240 7.62 -6.64 16.24
C ILE A 240 8.57 -5.60 15.67
N LYS A 241 9.76 -6.05 15.26
CA LYS A 241 10.84 -5.18 14.78
C LYS A 241 10.59 -4.77 13.34
N ALA A 242 10.79 -3.49 13.04
CA ALA A 242 10.55 -2.96 11.72
C ALA A 242 11.80 -3.17 10.83
N LYS A 243 11.69 -4.03 9.82
CA LYS A 243 12.78 -4.37 8.90
C LYS A 243 12.62 -3.80 7.51
N SER A 244 11.44 -3.31 7.14
CA SER A 244 11.13 -2.83 5.79
C SER A 244 11.48 -1.35 5.56
N PRO A 245 11.83 -0.92 4.35
CA PRO A 245 12.08 0.50 4.07
C PRO A 245 10.84 1.36 4.36
N ASN A 246 11.06 2.61 4.78
CA ASN A 246 9.97 3.60 4.79
C ASN A 246 9.68 4.10 3.36
N ASN A 247 8.53 4.77 3.17
CA ASN A 247 8.15 5.30 1.86
C ASN A 247 9.15 6.33 1.32
N ARG A 248 9.73 7.14 2.21
CA ARG A 248 10.70 8.20 1.87
C ARG A 248 11.91 7.66 1.10
N THR A 249 12.30 6.42 1.37
CA THR A 249 13.36 5.70 0.65
C THR A 249 13.15 5.76 -0.86
N PHE A 250 11.90 5.53 -1.31
CA PHE A 250 11.52 5.55 -2.72
C PHE A 250 11.23 6.97 -3.21
N ASP A 251 10.62 7.82 -2.37
CA ASP A 251 10.30 9.21 -2.74
C ASP A 251 11.57 10.02 -3.06
N ILE A 252 12.61 9.96 -2.22
CA ILE A 252 13.88 10.66 -2.46
C ILE A 252 14.57 10.11 -3.71
N ALA A 253 14.62 8.78 -3.87
CA ALA A 253 15.25 8.15 -5.01
C ALA A 253 14.55 8.52 -6.33
N ALA A 254 13.24 8.66 -6.35
CA ALA A 254 12.49 9.11 -7.52
C ALA A 254 12.76 10.57 -7.91
N CYS A 255 13.21 11.41 -6.97
CA CYS A 255 13.72 12.74 -7.26
C CYS A 255 15.13 12.73 -7.85
N LYS A 256 15.78 11.57 -8.00
CA LYS A 256 17.20 11.45 -8.37
C LYS A 256 18.10 12.28 -7.43
N ALA A 257 17.76 12.27 -6.15
CA ALA A 257 18.50 12.98 -5.13
C ALA A 257 19.31 12.02 -4.26
N PHE A 258 20.49 12.46 -3.79
CA PHE A 258 21.34 11.66 -2.92
C PHE A 258 20.68 11.50 -1.55
N GLN A 259 20.66 10.26 -1.05
CA GLN A 259 20.08 9.93 0.25
C GLN A 259 21.09 9.21 1.15
N LEU A 260 21.09 9.60 2.42
CA LEU A 260 21.86 8.98 3.49
C LEU A 260 20.88 8.46 4.54
N ALA A 261 20.73 7.14 4.64
CA ALA A 261 19.71 6.51 5.49
C ALA A 261 20.34 5.80 6.69
N ASN A 262 19.67 5.73 7.84
CA ASN A 262 20.15 4.81 8.87
C ASN A 262 19.97 3.37 8.37
N PHE A 263 20.91 2.48 8.70
CA PHE A 263 20.83 1.10 8.29
C PHE A 263 19.54 0.43 8.81
N ARG A 264 18.90 -0.33 7.93
CA ARG A 264 17.77 -1.19 8.23
C ARG A 264 17.92 -2.48 7.41
N PRO A 265 17.81 -3.68 8.02
CA PRO A 265 18.18 -4.93 7.34
C PRO A 265 17.46 -5.20 6.01
N GLY A 266 16.22 -4.75 5.84
CA GLY A 266 15.47 -4.96 4.61
C GLY A 266 15.88 -4.06 3.45
N LEU A 267 16.66 -2.98 3.67
CA LEU A 267 17.07 -2.07 2.60
C LEU A 267 17.86 -2.77 1.49
N LYS A 268 18.71 -3.74 1.85
CA LYS A 268 19.51 -4.53 0.90
C LYS A 268 18.68 -5.38 -0.09
N ASN A 269 17.38 -5.55 0.18
CA ASN A 269 16.48 -6.26 -0.73
C ASN A 269 15.94 -5.34 -1.84
N TYR A 270 16.19 -4.03 -1.75
CA TYR A 270 15.65 -3.02 -2.67
C TYR A 270 16.75 -2.24 -3.37
N PHE A 271 17.86 -1.98 -2.66
CA PHE A 271 18.96 -1.19 -3.18
C PHE A 271 20.30 -1.84 -2.86
N ASP A 272 21.25 -1.66 -3.77
CA ASP A 272 22.68 -1.80 -3.49
C ASP A 272 23.10 -0.66 -2.53
N LEU A 273 23.59 -1.04 -1.34
CA LEU A 273 23.89 -0.10 -0.26
C LEU A 273 25.23 0.65 -0.40
N GLU A 274 25.93 0.43 -1.52
CA GLU A 274 27.17 1.10 -1.89
C GLU A 274 27.00 1.92 -3.18
N ASN A 275 26.12 1.48 -4.08
CA ASN A 275 26.00 2.07 -5.42
C ASN A 275 24.65 2.74 -5.72
N GLU A 276 23.60 2.46 -4.96
CA GLU A 276 22.24 2.98 -5.21
C GLU A 276 21.67 3.78 -4.03
N LEU A 277 22.08 3.48 -2.79
CA LEU A 277 21.64 4.16 -1.56
C LEU A 277 22.72 4.03 -0.49
N ILE A 278 23.14 5.12 0.15
CA ILE A 278 24.14 5.01 1.24
C ILE A 278 23.46 4.92 2.60
N THR A 279 24.01 4.04 3.44
CA THR A 279 23.54 3.88 4.83
C THR A 279 24.59 4.29 5.86
N PHE A 280 24.14 4.68 7.05
CA PHE A 280 24.98 4.87 8.24
C PHE A 280 24.55 3.95 9.39
N LYS A 281 25.51 3.51 10.21
CA LYS A 281 25.28 2.58 11.33
C LYS A 281 25.05 3.29 12.67
N ASP A 282 25.72 4.41 12.90
CA ASP A 282 25.67 5.19 14.13
C ASP A 282 25.88 6.69 13.83
N LYS A 283 25.95 7.52 14.88
CA LYS A 283 26.03 8.97 14.71
C LYS A 283 27.41 9.45 14.25
N ASP A 284 28.48 8.74 14.59
CA ASP A 284 29.83 9.12 14.19
C ASP A 284 30.04 8.80 12.71
N ASP A 285 29.65 7.59 12.27
CA ASP A 285 29.60 7.20 10.85
C ASP A 285 28.69 8.13 10.03
N LEU A 286 27.59 8.62 10.61
CA LEU A 286 26.73 9.62 9.98
C LEU A 286 27.49 10.93 9.71
N VAL A 287 28.21 11.46 10.71
CA VAL A 287 28.97 12.71 10.56
C VAL A 287 30.11 12.54 9.58
N GLU A 288 30.87 11.46 9.68
CA GLU A 288 31.95 11.13 8.73
C GLU A 288 31.43 11.09 7.29
N LYS A 289 30.30 10.40 7.06
CA LYS A 289 29.68 10.33 5.73
C LYS A 289 29.10 11.66 5.28
N ILE A 290 28.54 12.47 6.17
CA ILE A 290 28.09 13.82 5.78
C ILE A 290 29.28 14.66 5.32
N ILE A 291 30.37 14.69 6.09
CA ILE A 291 31.58 15.47 5.76
C ILE A 291 32.19 14.96 4.45
N TYR A 292 32.29 13.65 4.27
CA TYR A 292 32.76 13.08 3.02
C TYR A 292 31.83 13.47 1.86
N TYR A 293 30.55 13.07 1.94
CA TYR A 293 29.63 13.27 0.84
C TYR A 293 29.23 14.72 0.62
N ILE A 294 29.61 15.74 1.40
CA ILE A 294 29.28 17.13 1.06
C ILE A 294 30.08 17.62 -0.16
N ASP A 295 31.34 17.20 -0.27
CA ASP A 295 32.28 17.65 -1.31
C ASP A 295 32.42 16.67 -2.48
N HIS A 296 31.93 15.43 -2.33
CA HIS A 296 32.01 14.38 -3.37
C HIS A 296 30.82 14.42 -4.35
N VAL A 297 30.69 15.52 -5.11
CA VAL A 297 29.52 15.80 -5.96
C VAL A 297 29.28 14.72 -7.02
N GLU A 298 30.32 14.30 -7.72
CA GLU A 298 30.22 13.30 -8.79
C GLU A 298 29.74 11.95 -8.25
N GLU A 299 30.28 11.53 -7.11
CA GLU A 299 29.90 10.28 -6.45
C GLU A 299 28.45 10.33 -5.97
N ARG A 300 28.02 11.43 -5.33
CA ARG A 300 26.63 11.65 -4.94
C ARG A 300 25.68 11.52 -6.14
N ASN A 301 26.02 12.17 -7.25
CA ASN A 301 25.21 12.17 -8.47
C ASN A 301 25.13 10.78 -9.11
N ARG A 302 26.23 10.02 -9.11
CA ARG A 302 26.28 8.64 -9.58
C ARG A 302 25.33 7.75 -8.75
N ILE A 303 25.45 7.79 -7.43
CA ILE A 303 24.63 6.99 -6.51
C ILE A 303 23.15 7.35 -6.65
N ALA A 304 22.83 8.64 -6.64
CA ALA A 304 21.46 9.13 -6.80
C ALA A 304 20.84 8.71 -8.15
N THR A 305 21.64 8.72 -9.23
CA THR A 305 21.21 8.26 -10.55
C THR A 305 20.92 6.77 -10.58
N ASN A 306 21.74 5.96 -9.93
CA ASN A 306 21.53 4.51 -9.86
C ASN A 306 20.28 4.17 -9.02
N GLY A 307 20.12 4.79 -7.85
CA GLY A 307 18.92 4.66 -7.02
C GLY A 307 17.64 5.10 -7.73
N TYR A 308 17.71 6.17 -8.52
CA TYR A 308 16.62 6.60 -9.41
C TYR A 308 16.26 5.53 -10.44
N LYS A 309 17.23 5.01 -11.20
CA LYS A 309 16.99 3.98 -12.22
C LYS A 309 16.32 2.74 -11.62
N ARG A 310 16.81 2.26 -10.48
CA ARG A 310 16.20 1.15 -9.71
C ARG A 310 14.75 1.46 -9.34
N THR A 311 14.52 2.64 -8.77
CA THR A 311 13.21 3.05 -8.26
C THR A 311 12.17 3.17 -9.36
N ILE A 312 12.52 3.85 -10.47
CA ILE A 312 11.60 4.01 -11.59
C ILE A 312 11.29 2.66 -12.23
N SER A 313 12.24 1.74 -12.30
CA SER A 313 11.99 0.42 -12.89
C SER A 313 11.11 -0.47 -11.99
N GLN A 314 11.36 -0.47 -10.67
CA GLN A 314 10.89 -1.57 -9.81
C GLN A 314 10.07 -1.13 -8.58
N HIS A 315 10.03 0.16 -8.24
CA HIS A 315 9.51 0.61 -6.95
C HIS A 315 8.41 1.67 -7.02
N ARG A 316 7.71 1.74 -8.15
CA ARG A 316 6.51 2.58 -8.27
C ARG A 316 5.29 1.86 -7.69
N PHE A 317 4.27 2.63 -7.33
CA PHE A 317 2.99 2.05 -6.89
C PHE A 317 2.34 1.16 -7.96
N GLU A 318 2.52 1.44 -9.26
CA GLU A 318 2.03 0.56 -10.33
C GLU A 318 2.65 -0.84 -10.20
N ASN A 319 3.94 -0.95 -9.89
CA ASN A 319 4.58 -2.25 -9.68
C ASN A 319 3.97 -3.01 -8.49
N ARG A 320 3.61 -2.30 -7.41
CA ARG A 320 2.97 -2.90 -6.22
C ARG A 320 1.57 -3.41 -6.54
N LEU A 321 0.80 -2.61 -7.26
CA LEU A 321 -0.56 -2.94 -7.63
C LEU A 321 -0.61 -4.10 -8.62
N GLU A 322 0.24 -4.12 -9.65
CA GLU A 322 0.31 -5.28 -10.57
C GLU A 322 0.67 -6.56 -9.80
N LYS A 323 1.66 -6.52 -8.91
CA LYS A 323 2.00 -7.66 -8.05
C LYS A 323 0.81 -8.13 -7.20
N MET A 324 0.08 -7.20 -6.59
CA MET A 324 -1.14 -7.51 -5.84
C MET A 324 -2.18 -8.20 -6.73
N MET A 325 -2.41 -7.69 -7.94
CA MET A 325 -3.39 -8.26 -8.86
C MET A 325 -2.97 -9.63 -9.38
N ASP A 326 -1.69 -9.87 -9.62
CA ASP A 326 -1.16 -11.19 -10.00
C ASP A 326 -1.44 -12.24 -8.91
N ILE A 327 -1.15 -11.91 -7.65
CA ILE A 327 -1.45 -12.77 -6.49
C ILE A 327 -2.95 -13.08 -6.43
N VAL A 328 -3.80 -12.06 -6.46
CA VAL A 328 -5.26 -12.25 -6.37
C VAL A 328 -5.77 -13.09 -7.53
N LYS A 329 -5.27 -12.84 -8.75
CA LYS A 329 -5.67 -13.57 -9.94
C LYS A 329 -5.32 -15.05 -9.85
N GLU A 330 -4.13 -15.39 -9.36
CA GLU A 330 -3.73 -16.79 -9.17
C GLU A 330 -4.70 -17.52 -8.23
N HIS A 331 -5.04 -16.89 -7.10
CA HIS A 331 -6.01 -17.43 -6.15
C HIS A 331 -7.41 -17.59 -6.73
N LEU A 332 -7.90 -16.59 -7.47
CA LEU A 332 -9.20 -16.67 -8.14
C LEU A 332 -9.23 -17.81 -9.15
N GLN A 333 -8.14 -18.02 -9.90
CA GLN A 333 -8.04 -19.12 -10.85
C GLN A 333 -7.99 -20.48 -10.15
N GLN A 334 -7.26 -20.61 -9.04
CA GLN A 334 -7.24 -21.83 -8.23
C GLN A 334 -8.63 -22.17 -7.68
N GLU A 335 -9.35 -21.18 -7.15
CA GLU A 335 -10.72 -21.35 -6.64
C GLU A 335 -11.70 -21.75 -7.73
N ILE A 336 -11.66 -21.09 -8.89
CA ILE A 336 -12.50 -21.46 -10.05
C ILE A 336 -12.18 -22.89 -10.48
N ARG A 337 -10.90 -23.27 -10.63
CA ARG A 337 -10.50 -24.64 -10.99
C ARG A 337 -11.03 -25.69 -10.02
N TYR A 338 -11.00 -25.40 -8.72
CA TYR A 338 -11.56 -26.28 -7.70
C TYR A 338 -13.07 -26.43 -7.85
N LEU A 339 -13.80 -25.32 -7.94
CA LEU A 339 -15.26 -25.29 -8.07
C LEU A 339 -15.75 -25.98 -9.35
N THR A 340 -14.94 -25.94 -10.42
CA THR A 340 -15.25 -26.57 -11.71
C THR A 340 -14.61 -27.94 -11.89
N SER A 341 -14.08 -28.54 -10.83
CA SER A 341 -13.58 -29.92 -10.92
C SER A 341 -14.74 -30.90 -11.13
N PRO A 342 -14.51 -32.07 -11.79
CA PRO A 342 -15.58 -33.03 -12.04
C PRO A 342 -16.32 -33.51 -10.78
N GLN A 343 -15.62 -33.58 -9.65
CA GLN A 343 -16.20 -33.94 -8.36
C GLN A 343 -17.16 -32.86 -7.87
N MET A 344 -16.75 -31.59 -7.97
CA MET A 344 -17.56 -30.46 -7.51
C MET A 344 -18.77 -30.21 -8.41
N ILE A 345 -18.60 -30.34 -9.73
CA ILE A 345 -19.70 -30.23 -10.70
C ILE A 345 -20.86 -31.17 -10.35
N LYS A 346 -20.56 -32.43 -9.99
CA LYS A 346 -21.58 -33.42 -9.61
C LYS A 346 -22.33 -33.10 -8.31
N GLN A 347 -21.78 -32.24 -7.46
CA GLN A 347 -22.36 -31.87 -6.16
C GLN A 347 -23.17 -30.57 -6.22
N GLY A 348 -22.95 -29.75 -7.25
CA GLY A 348 -23.63 -28.48 -7.41
C GLY A 348 -24.92 -28.58 -8.23
N ARG A 349 -25.63 -27.46 -8.32
CA ARG A 349 -26.90 -27.34 -9.07
C ARG A 349 -26.87 -26.11 -9.96
N LEU A 350 -27.44 -26.20 -11.15
CA LEU A 350 -27.57 -25.06 -12.05
C LEU A 350 -28.93 -24.41 -11.84
N VAL A 351 -28.95 -23.10 -11.62
CA VAL A 351 -30.20 -22.36 -11.41
C VAL A 351 -30.25 -21.10 -12.26
N LYS A 352 -31.46 -20.71 -12.64
CA LYS A 352 -31.75 -19.40 -13.23
C LYS A 352 -33.06 -18.85 -12.68
N SER A 353 -33.24 -17.53 -12.78
CA SER A 353 -34.53 -16.88 -12.54
C SER A 353 -35.17 -16.48 -13.88
N ASN A 354 -36.12 -15.54 -13.81
CA ASN A 354 -36.65 -14.83 -14.98
C ASN A 354 -35.60 -13.96 -15.69
N LYS A 355 -34.43 -13.71 -15.08
CA LYS A 355 -33.29 -13.05 -15.72
C LYS A 355 -32.47 -14.06 -16.54
N ALA A 356 -31.75 -13.57 -17.55
CA ALA A 356 -30.92 -14.40 -18.42
C ALA A 356 -29.68 -15.02 -17.74
N ALA A 357 -29.33 -14.59 -16.53
CA ALA A 357 -28.15 -15.08 -15.81
C ALA A 357 -28.35 -16.51 -15.31
N VAL A 358 -27.33 -17.35 -15.50
CA VAL A 358 -27.26 -18.72 -14.98
C VAL A 358 -26.24 -18.77 -13.85
N TYR A 359 -26.59 -19.40 -12.74
CA TYR A 359 -25.73 -19.58 -11.58
C TYR A 359 -25.46 -21.05 -11.32
N PHE A 360 -24.24 -21.37 -10.90
CA PHE A 360 -23.87 -22.64 -10.31
C PHE A 360 -23.91 -22.52 -8.79
N ILE A 361 -24.81 -23.24 -8.14
CA ILE A 361 -24.96 -23.26 -6.68
C ILE A 361 -24.11 -24.39 -6.12
N ILE A 362 -23.13 -24.03 -5.29
CA ILE A 362 -22.27 -24.98 -4.59
C ILE A 362 -21.72 -24.36 -3.31
N ASN A 363 -21.49 -25.17 -2.28
CA ASN A 363 -20.99 -24.73 -0.96
C ASN A 363 -21.81 -23.56 -0.38
N GLY A 364 -23.14 -23.57 -0.59
CA GLY A 364 -24.05 -22.54 -0.11
C GLY A 364 -23.94 -21.18 -0.82
N LYS A 365 -23.22 -21.09 -1.95
CA LYS A 365 -23.02 -19.85 -2.70
C LYS A 365 -23.50 -19.96 -4.14
N LYS A 366 -23.96 -18.83 -4.70
CA LYS A 366 -24.30 -18.70 -6.13
C LYS A 366 -23.12 -18.15 -6.92
N HIS A 367 -22.61 -18.93 -7.85
CA HIS A 367 -21.51 -18.54 -8.71
C HIS A 367 -22.05 -18.21 -10.10
N LEU A 368 -21.95 -16.95 -10.52
CA LEU A 368 -22.38 -16.56 -11.86
C LEU A 368 -21.54 -17.30 -12.91
N ILE A 369 -22.20 -17.97 -13.86
CA ILE A 369 -21.54 -18.50 -15.05
C ILE A 369 -21.48 -17.37 -16.08
N GLN A 370 -20.28 -16.90 -16.40
CA GLN A 370 -20.10 -15.63 -17.09
C GLN A 370 -20.76 -15.57 -18.48
N ASN A 371 -20.76 -16.67 -19.23
CA ASN A 371 -21.30 -16.73 -20.57
C ASN A 371 -21.57 -18.17 -21.02
N VAL A 372 -22.31 -18.31 -22.13
CA VAL A 372 -22.63 -19.60 -22.77
C VAL A 372 -21.40 -20.42 -23.10
N ARG A 373 -20.29 -19.79 -23.52
CA ARG A 373 -19.03 -20.50 -23.80
C ARG A 373 -18.51 -21.21 -22.54
N THR A 374 -18.51 -20.53 -21.40
CA THR A 374 -18.10 -21.09 -20.11
C THR A 374 -19.03 -22.24 -19.71
N PHE A 375 -20.35 -22.04 -19.83
CA PHE A 375 -21.36 -23.07 -19.57
C PHE A 375 -21.08 -24.35 -20.37
N ASN A 376 -20.95 -24.23 -21.69
CA ASN A 376 -20.70 -25.36 -22.58
C ASN A 376 -19.35 -26.04 -22.30
N SER A 377 -18.30 -25.26 -22.01
CA SER A 377 -16.96 -25.79 -21.73
C SER A 377 -16.90 -26.63 -20.44
N LEU A 378 -17.85 -26.43 -19.53
CA LEU A 378 -17.99 -27.22 -18.29
C LEU A 378 -18.79 -28.51 -18.50
N GLY A 379 -19.30 -28.75 -19.71
CA GLY A 379 -20.16 -29.90 -20.01
C GLY A 379 -21.54 -29.81 -19.35
N PHE A 380 -21.97 -28.61 -18.95
CA PHE A 380 -23.32 -28.41 -18.43
C PHE A 380 -24.37 -28.52 -19.54
N ASP A 381 -25.52 -29.13 -19.23
CA ASP A 381 -26.68 -29.20 -20.12
C ASP A 381 -27.72 -28.15 -19.69
N TRP A 382 -28.31 -27.45 -20.67
CA TRP A 382 -29.38 -26.49 -20.44
C TRP A 382 -30.63 -27.12 -19.82
N LYS A 383 -30.82 -28.44 -19.99
CA LYS A 383 -31.90 -29.22 -19.38
C LYS A 383 -31.74 -29.40 -17.87
N ASP A 384 -30.51 -29.30 -17.36
CA ASP A 384 -30.21 -29.45 -15.93
C ASP A 384 -30.42 -28.14 -15.15
N ILE A 385 -30.81 -27.05 -15.83
CA ILE A 385 -31.03 -25.76 -15.19
C ILE A 385 -32.41 -25.72 -14.54
N GLU A 386 -32.41 -25.58 -13.22
CA GLU A 386 -33.61 -25.40 -12.43
C GLU A 386 -34.06 -23.93 -12.42
N VAL A 387 -35.38 -23.71 -12.36
CA VAL A 387 -35.97 -22.36 -12.34
C VAL A 387 -36.37 -22.00 -10.93
N PHE A 388 -35.73 -20.97 -10.38
CA PHE A 388 -36.00 -20.42 -9.05
C PHE A 388 -36.64 -19.04 -9.18
N SER A 389 -37.40 -18.61 -8.18
CA SER A 389 -37.83 -17.21 -8.10
C SER A 389 -36.62 -16.28 -7.90
N GLN A 390 -36.75 -15.03 -8.35
CA GLN A 390 -35.69 -14.04 -8.13
C GLN A 390 -35.39 -13.84 -6.64
N LYS A 391 -36.42 -13.90 -5.78
CA LYS A 391 -36.29 -13.79 -4.32
C LYS A 391 -35.44 -14.92 -3.73
N GLU A 392 -35.63 -16.15 -4.19
CA GLU A 392 -34.83 -17.30 -3.74
C GLU A 392 -33.36 -17.14 -4.17
N ILE A 393 -33.10 -16.74 -5.42
CA ILE A 393 -31.73 -16.49 -5.88
C ILE A 393 -31.07 -15.37 -5.06
N ASP A 394 -31.78 -14.28 -4.77
CA ASP A 394 -31.23 -13.12 -4.05
C ASP A 394 -30.90 -13.41 -2.58
N GLN A 395 -31.50 -14.45 -1.99
CA GLN A 395 -31.16 -14.93 -0.65
C GLN A 395 -29.87 -15.75 -0.61
N ILE A 396 -29.41 -16.31 -1.74
CA ILE A 396 -28.18 -17.08 -1.78
C ILE A 396 -26.98 -16.13 -1.88
N PRO A 397 -26.00 -16.20 -0.95
CA PRO A 397 -24.78 -15.39 -1.02
C PRO A 397 -24.02 -15.61 -2.32
N GLY A 398 -23.50 -14.54 -2.90
CA GLY A 398 -22.65 -14.61 -4.09
C GLY A 398 -21.32 -15.32 -3.83
N GLY A 399 -20.86 -16.05 -4.82
CA GLY A 399 -19.52 -16.61 -4.92
C GLY A 399 -18.77 -16.05 -6.12
N VAL A 400 -17.49 -16.42 -6.26
CA VAL A 400 -16.65 -16.00 -7.39
C VAL A 400 -17.33 -16.32 -8.73
N THR A 401 -17.27 -15.38 -9.67
CA THR A 401 -17.79 -15.61 -11.04
C THR A 401 -16.96 -16.69 -11.73
N ILE A 402 -17.63 -17.74 -12.22
CA ILE A 402 -17.00 -18.80 -12.99
C ILE A 402 -16.84 -18.32 -14.43
N LYS A 403 -15.59 -18.27 -14.86
CA LYS A 403 -15.17 -17.86 -16.20
C LYS A 403 -14.00 -18.75 -16.65
N ILE A 404 -14.16 -19.41 -17.79
CA ILE A 404 -13.09 -20.19 -18.43
C ILE A 404 -12.50 -19.37 -19.58
N GLU A 405 -11.19 -19.48 -19.77
CA GLU A 405 -10.45 -18.76 -20.82
C GLU A 405 -10.73 -19.31 -22.23
#